data_AF-A0A7C6EGS5-F1
#
_entry.id   AF-A0A7C6EGS5-F1
#
_cell.length_a   1.000
_cell.length_b   1.000
_cell.length_c   1.000
_cell.angle_alpha   90.00
_cell.angle_beta   90.00
_cell.angle_gamma   90.00
#
_symmetry.space_group_name_H-M   'P 1'
#
loop_
_entity.id
_entity.type
_entity.pdbx_description
1 polymer ?
#
loop_
_entity_poly.entity_id
_entity_poly.type
_entity_poly.pdbx_seq_one_letter_code
_entity_poly.pdbx_strand_id
1 'polypeptide(L)'
;MCRIFGYGEDAFTLWVLKQKISDIVESFKDKTDPSDCLIFYRPSFGRRSRKDSSVFGEFDAIIVSLENVYLIESKWDNLGEFDN
;
A
#
# COMPACT_ATOMS: atom_id res chain seq x y z
N MET A 1 14.64 -4.12 -7.40
CA MET A 1 14.14 -2.96 -6.63
C MET A 1 12.85 -2.51 -7.28
N CYS A 2 11.74 -2.50 -6.53
CA CYS A 2 10.42 -2.09 -7.02
C CYS A 2 10.41 -0.61 -7.42
N ARG A 3 9.50 -0.23 -8.32
CA ARG A 3 9.28 1.17 -8.69
C ARG A 3 8.13 1.74 -7.87
N ILE A 4 8.39 2.84 -7.16
CA ILE A 4 7.39 3.52 -6.30
C ILE A 4 7.04 4.89 -6.90
N PHE A 5 5.76 5.14 -7.10
CA PHE A 5 5.20 6.45 -7.43
C PHE A 5 4.31 6.91 -6.30
N GLY A 6 4.43 8.16 -5.84
CA GLY A 6 3.56 8.64 -4.79
C GLY A 6 3.99 9.95 -4.19
N TYR A 7 3.18 10.43 -3.26
CA TYR A 7 3.42 11.64 -2.50
C TYR A 7 2.85 11.45 -1.09
N GLY A 8 3.61 11.73 -0.05
CA GLY A 8 3.13 11.54 1.32
C GLY A 8 4.23 11.65 2.36
N GLU A 9 3.82 11.94 3.58
CA GLU A 9 4.72 12.17 4.73
C GLU A 9 4.75 10.99 5.71
N ASP A 10 4.00 9.91 5.45
CA ASP A 10 4.04 8.72 6.28
C ASP A 10 5.31 7.89 5.99
N ALA A 11 6.37 8.24 6.72
CA ALA A 11 7.68 7.62 6.62
C ALA A 11 7.67 6.12 6.93
N PHE A 12 6.78 5.65 7.81
CA PHE A 12 6.71 4.25 8.19
C PHE A 12 6.10 3.39 7.09
N THR A 13 4.96 3.81 6.53
CA THR A 13 4.40 3.12 5.37
C THR A 13 5.41 3.10 4.22
N LEU A 14 6.08 4.22 3.94
CA LEU A 14 7.11 4.25 2.90
C LEU A 14 8.29 3.32 3.20
N TRP A 15 8.72 3.22 4.47
CA TRP A 15 9.79 2.32 4.88
C TRP A 15 9.39 0.85 4.68
N VAL A 16 8.18 0.47 5.09
CA VAL A 16 7.62 -0.88 4.88
C VAL A 16 7.59 -1.21 3.39
N LEU A 17 7.09 -0.31 2.54
CA LEU A 17 7.05 -0.51 1.09
C LEU A 17 8.44 -0.59 0.42
N LYS A 18 9.49 -0.12 1.09
CA LYS A 18 10.86 -0.23 0.57
C LYS A 18 11.57 -1.49 1.04
N GLN A 19 11.30 -1.93 2.26
CA GLN A 19 12.06 -2.98 2.92
C GLN A 19 11.34 -4.33 2.99
N LYS A 20 10.01 -4.34 2.85
CA LYS A 20 9.15 -5.47 3.24
C LYS A 20 8.22 -5.95 2.14
N ILE A 21 8.44 -5.55 0.89
CA ILE A 21 7.57 -5.96 -0.23
C ILE A 21 7.60 -7.47 -0.45
N SER A 22 8.77 -8.08 -0.37
CA SER A 22 8.90 -9.55 -0.49
C SER A 22 8.02 -10.24 0.55
N ASP A 23 8.15 -9.83 1.82
CA ASP A 23 7.38 -10.38 2.94
C ASP A 23 5.86 -10.18 2.72
N ILE A 24 5.44 -9.01 2.20
CA ILE A 24 4.03 -8.71 1.93
C ILE A 24 3.48 -9.66 0.86
N VAL A 25 4.10 -9.73 -0.32
CA VAL A 25 3.55 -10.55 -1.43
C VAL A 25 3.60 -12.04 -1.11
N GLU A 26 4.68 -12.50 -0.46
CA GLU A 26 4.83 -13.90 -0.05
C GLU A 26 3.76 -14.32 0.95
N SER A 27 3.31 -13.43 1.85
CA SER A 27 2.23 -13.73 2.81
C SER A 27 0.90 -14.10 2.12
N PHE A 28 0.70 -13.64 0.89
CA PHE A 28 -0.45 -13.99 0.04
C PHE A 28 -0.15 -15.10 -0.98
N LYS A 29 1.00 -15.77 -0.85
CA LYS A 29 1.50 -16.82 -1.76
C LYS A 29 1.73 -16.35 -3.20
N ASP A 30 1.90 -15.04 -3.39
CA ASP A 30 2.25 -14.44 -4.67
C ASP A 30 3.76 -14.55 -4.86
N LYS A 31 4.19 -15.10 -6.00
CA LYS A 31 5.59 -15.41 -6.29
C LYS A 31 6.28 -14.32 -7.13
N THR A 32 5.62 -13.19 -7.33
CA THR A 32 6.17 -12.06 -8.08
C THR A 32 7.45 -11.57 -7.39
N ASP A 33 8.54 -11.46 -8.17
CA ASP A 33 9.77 -10.87 -7.66
C ASP A 33 9.52 -9.39 -7.30
N PRO A 34 10.00 -8.88 -6.16
CA PRO A 34 9.79 -7.48 -5.78
C PRO A 34 10.23 -6.46 -6.84
N SER A 35 11.18 -6.79 -7.73
CA SER A 35 11.57 -5.92 -8.84
C SER A 35 10.53 -5.78 -9.95
N ASP A 36 9.62 -6.75 -10.08
CA ASP A 36 8.49 -6.73 -11.01
C ASP A 36 7.26 -6.03 -10.42
N CYS A 37 7.30 -5.68 -9.12
CA CYS A 37 6.22 -4.94 -8.46
C CYS A 37 6.25 -3.44 -8.80
N LEU A 38 5.07 -2.90 -9.09
CA LEU A 38 4.79 -1.48 -9.22
C LEU A 38 3.98 -0.99 -8.01
N ILE A 39 4.42 0.09 -7.37
CA ILE A 39 3.80 0.58 -6.14
C ILE A 39 3.31 2.01 -6.35
N PHE A 40 2.06 2.25 -5.97
CA PHE A 40 1.54 3.59 -5.75
C PHE A 40 1.46 3.86 -4.26
N TYR A 41 2.22 4.84 -3.77
CA TYR A 41 2.21 5.26 -2.37
C TYR A 41 1.28 6.47 -2.20
N ARG A 42 0.34 6.37 -1.25
CA ARG A 42 -0.70 7.37 -0.97
C ARG A 42 -1.53 7.80 -2.19
N PRO A 43 -2.02 6.87 -3.04
CA PRO A 43 -2.87 7.25 -4.17
C PRO A 43 -4.22 7.78 -3.68
N SER A 44 -4.64 8.92 -4.22
CA SER A 44 -5.96 9.51 -3.97
C SER A 44 -6.80 9.52 -5.25
N PHE A 45 -7.96 8.87 -5.21
CA PHE A 45 -8.87 8.77 -6.37
C PHE A 45 -10.00 9.81 -6.34
N GLY A 46 -9.88 10.82 -5.48
CA GLY A 46 -10.84 11.91 -5.34
C GLY A 46 -12.09 11.54 -4.54
N ARG A 47 -12.70 12.53 -3.89
CA ARG A 47 -13.83 12.33 -2.95
C ARG A 47 -15.22 12.59 -3.56
N ARG A 48 -15.29 12.98 -4.84
CA ARG A 48 -16.57 13.31 -5.50
C ARG A 48 -17.09 12.13 -6.30
N SER A 49 -18.09 11.44 -5.75
CA SER A 49 -18.94 10.53 -6.50
C SER A 49 -19.92 11.32 -7.37
N ARG A 50 -20.25 10.78 -8.55
CA ARG A 50 -21.57 11.01 -9.15
C ARG A 50 -22.57 10.08 -8.45
N LYS A 51 -23.86 10.42 -8.50
CA LYS A 51 -24.95 9.72 -7.79
C LYS A 51 -24.96 8.19 -8.03
N ASP A 52 -24.37 7.75 -9.14
CA ASP A 52 -24.34 6.35 -9.60
C ASP A 52 -22.92 5.77 -9.74
N SER A 53 -21.90 6.31 -9.06
CA SER A 53 -20.52 5.81 -9.13
C SER A 53 -19.91 5.50 -7.77
N SER A 54 -19.22 4.36 -7.67
CA SER A 54 -18.38 4.02 -6.51
C SER A 54 -17.27 5.06 -6.31
N VAL A 55 -17.07 5.52 -5.08
CA VAL A 55 -15.91 6.34 -4.70
C VAL A 55 -14.87 5.41 -4.11
N PHE A 56 -13.76 5.24 -4.83
CA PHE A 56 -12.55 4.73 -4.22
C PHE A 56 -11.93 5.89 -3.43
N GLY A 57 -11.68 5.66 -2.14
CA GLY A 57 -11.13 6.67 -1.24
C GLY A 57 -9.65 6.91 -1.49
N GLU A 58 -8.95 7.18 -0.39
CA GLU A 58 -7.49 7.21 -0.37
C GLU A 58 -7.00 5.90 0.23
N PHE A 59 -5.97 5.31 -0.37
CA PHE A 59 -5.26 4.16 0.19
C PHE A 59 -3.87 4.62 0.65
N ASP A 60 -3.29 3.92 1.62
CA ASP A 60 -1.91 4.20 2.02
C ASP A 60 -0.93 3.70 0.96
N ALA A 61 -1.26 2.59 0.30
CA ALA A 61 -0.57 2.16 -0.91
C ALA A 61 -1.41 1.22 -1.78
N ILE A 62 -0.97 1.06 -3.03
CA ILE A 62 -1.39 -0.01 -3.93
C ILE A 62 -0.12 -0.72 -4.42
N ILE A 63 -0.09 -2.04 -4.31
CA ILE A 63 0.97 -2.88 -4.90
C ILE A 63 0.35 -3.62 -6.08
N VAL A 64 0.94 -3.46 -7.25
CA VAL A 64 0.63 -4.22 -8.46
C VAL A 64 1.76 -5.22 -8.65
N SER A 65 1.43 -6.51 -8.55
CA SER A 65 2.33 -7.62 -8.86
C SER A 65 1.97 -8.22 -10.23
N LEU A 66 2.61 -9.32 -10.62
CA LEU A 66 2.26 -10.05 -11.85
C LEU A 66 0.98 -10.88 -11.68
N GLU A 67 0.63 -11.24 -10.44
CA GLU A 67 -0.51 -12.11 -10.16
C GLU A 67 -1.73 -11.34 -9.61
N ASN A 68 -1.51 -10.27 -8.84
CA ASN A 68 -2.55 -9.62 -8.04
C ASN A 68 -2.37 -8.09 -7.93
N VAL A 69 -3.43 -7.43 -7.45
CA VAL A 69 -3.41 -6.03 -7.00
C VAL A 69 -3.81 -5.98 -5.53
N TYR A 70 -2.92 -5.45 -4.70
CA TYR A 70 -3.12 -5.30 -3.26
C TYR A 70 -3.46 -3.84 -2.93
N LEU A 71 -4.56 -3.64 -2.21
CA LEU A 71 -4.96 -2.35 -1.65
C LEU A 71 -4.54 -2.33 -0.18
N ILE A 72 -3.69 -1.38 0.20
CA ILE A 72 -3.13 -1.29 1.55
C ILE A 72 -3.79 -0.14 2.30
N GLU A 73 -4.37 -0.47 3.45
CA GLU A 73 -4.75 0.47 4.50
C GLU A 73 -3.95 0.12 5.77
N SER A 74 -3.10 1.04 6.19
CA SER A 74 -2.30 0.94 7.40
C SER A 74 -3.08 1.61 8.53
N LYS A 75 -3.79 0.81 9.32
CA LYS A 75 -4.35 1.29 10.58
C LYS A 75 -3.29 1.15 11.65
N TRP A 76 -2.99 2.26 12.31
CA TRP A 76 -2.17 2.27 13.51
C TRP A 76 -2.99 1.63 14.63
N ASP A 77 -2.75 0.35 14.91
CA ASP A 77 -3.24 -0.26 16.14
C ASP A 77 -2.57 0.49 17.29
N ASN A 78 -3.38 1.24 18.05
CA ASN A 78 -3.04 2.01 19.25
C ASN A 78 -1.63 1.71 19.83
N LEU A 79 -0.59 2.37 19.30
CA LEU A 79 0.78 2.36 19.86
C LEU A 79 0.87 3.11 21.21
N GLY A 80 -0.26 3.24 21.92
CA GLY A 80 -0.37 3.89 23.22
C GLY A 80 -0.03 3.00 24.40
N GLU A 81 0.03 1.68 24.22
CA GLU A 81 0.47 0.75 25.26
C GLU A 81 1.94 0.37 25.01
N PHE A 82 2.84 1.22 25.52
CA PHE A 82 4.18 0.77 25.87
C PHE A 82 4.06 0.06 27.23
N ASP A 83 3.94 -1.28 27.21
CA ASP A 83 4.18 -2.06 28.42
C ASP A 83 5.65 -1.90 28.82
N ASN A 84 5.89 -1.26 29.97
CA ASN A 84 7.20 -1.13 30.61
C ASN A 84 7.63 -2.43 31.30
#